data_AF-A0A2M7SWI3-F1
#
_entry.id   AF-A0A2M7SWI3-F1
#
_cell.length_a   1.000
_cell.length_b   1.000
_cell.length_c   1.000
_cell.angle_alpha   90.00
_cell.angle_beta   90.00
_cell.angle_gamma   90.00
#
_symmetry.space_group_name_H-M   'P 1'
#
loop_
_entity.id
_entity.type
_entity.pdbx_description
1 polymer ?
#
loop_
_entity_poly.entity_id
_entity_poly.type
_entity_poly.pdbx_seq_one_letter_code
_entity_poly.pdbx_strand_id
1 'polypeptide(L)'
;MLIAADYSSGPTKELIHNFKYSGIREVGPVLAGVLIQRLQAGKIRGEKVLVPVPLHSRRQRQRGFNQAEILARYVSRRLNIPGGIALKRKLNTKSQVELSGRERRKNLAGAFVCGDQELVKGKTVILVDDVSTTGATLEECAKVLR
;
A
#
# COMPACT_ATOMS: atom_id res chain seq x y z
N MET A 1 8.89 6.75 -6.54
CA MET A 1 8.01 6.62 -5.36
C MET A 1 7.41 7.98 -5.05
N LEU A 2 6.12 8.06 -4.77
CA LEU A 2 5.45 9.30 -4.38
C LEU A 2 5.09 9.22 -2.89
N ILE A 3 5.56 10.19 -2.11
CA ILE A 3 5.28 10.28 -0.67
C ILE A 3 4.24 11.36 -0.45
N ALA A 4 3.18 11.05 0.28
CA ALA A 4 2.06 11.97 0.48
C ALA A 4 2.26 12.92 1.66
N ALA A 5 2.78 12.39 2.78
CA ALA A 5 3.04 13.09 4.02
C ALA A 5 4.17 12.40 4.81
N ASP A 6 4.78 13.13 5.74
CA ASP A 6 5.70 12.55 6.72
C ASP A 6 4.90 11.84 7.84
N TYR A 7 5.42 10.69 8.29
CA TYR A 7 4.85 9.83 9.34
C TYR A 7 5.74 9.79 10.60
N SER A 8 6.88 10.49 10.62
CA SER A 8 7.83 10.42 11.74
C SER A 8 7.23 10.88 13.09
N SER A 9 6.36 11.88 13.05
CA SER A 9 5.76 12.52 14.23
C SER A 9 4.43 13.24 13.91
N GLY A 10 3.73 13.71 14.94
CA GLY A 10 2.57 14.57 14.81
C GLY A 10 1.27 13.90 14.32
N PRO A 11 0.30 14.69 13.82
CA PRO A 11 -1.06 14.23 13.54
C PRO A 11 -1.13 13.08 12.53
N THR A 12 -0.26 13.06 11.52
CA THR A 12 -0.21 11.95 10.53
C THR A 12 0.10 10.62 11.21
N LYS A 13 1.02 10.62 12.19
CA LYS A 13 1.40 9.41 12.93
C LYS A 13 0.23 8.88 13.75
N GLU A 14 -0.49 9.77 14.44
CA GLU A 14 -1.67 9.42 15.23
C GLU A 14 -2.81 8.89 14.36
N LEU A 15 -3.10 9.55 13.23
CA LEU A 15 -4.12 9.10 12.27
C LEU A 15 -3.79 7.72 11.72
N ILE A 16 -2.55 7.48 11.31
CA ILE A 16 -2.10 6.17 10.84
C ILE A 16 -2.12 5.12 11.95
N HIS A 17 -1.74 5.48 13.18
CA HIS A 17 -1.80 4.57 14.32
C HIS A 17 -3.25 4.14 14.59
N ASN A 18 -4.18 5.10 14.67
CA ASN A 18 -5.60 4.83 14.84
C ASN A 18 -6.18 3.99 13.71
N PHE A 19 -5.73 4.22 12.48
CA PHE A 19 -6.13 3.43 11.32
C PHE A 19 -5.59 1.99 11.34
N LYS A 20 -4.40 1.76 11.93
CA LYS A 20 -3.73 0.46 12.00
C LYS A 20 -4.14 -0.40 13.17
N TYR A 21 -4.36 0.22 14.33
CA TYR A 21 -4.42 -0.47 15.62
C TYR A 21 -5.73 -0.22 16.36
N SER A 22 -6.34 0.95 16.22
CA SER A 22 -7.64 1.28 16.84
C SER A 22 -8.84 0.93 15.96
N GLY A 23 -8.59 0.47 14.72
CA GLY A 23 -9.63 0.02 13.80
C GLY A 23 -10.51 1.12 13.21
N ILE A 24 -10.15 2.40 13.38
CA ILE A 24 -10.94 3.56 12.94
C ILE A 24 -10.81 3.73 11.41
N ARG A 25 -11.77 3.17 10.66
CA ARG A 25 -11.77 3.17 9.18
C ARG A 25 -12.13 4.52 8.59
N GLU A 26 -12.81 5.35 9.37
CA GLU A 26 -13.31 6.69 9.06
C GLU A 26 -12.16 7.68 8.78
N VAL A 27 -10.94 7.35 9.20
CA VAL A 27 -9.72 8.09 8.85
C VAL A 27 -9.29 7.84 7.40
N GLY A 28 -9.75 6.75 6.78
CA GLY A 28 -9.41 6.36 5.41
C GLY A 28 -9.65 7.44 4.35
N PRO A 29 -10.84 8.05 4.26
CA PRO A 29 -11.12 9.18 3.35
C PRO A 29 -10.15 10.35 3.51
N VAL A 30 -9.80 10.71 4.75
CA VAL A 30 -8.90 11.84 5.05
C VAL A 30 -7.51 11.55 4.51
N LEU A 31 -6.94 10.38 4.84
CA LEU A 31 -5.64 9.94 4.36
C LEU A 31 -5.61 9.77 2.83
N ALA A 32 -6.69 9.23 2.25
CA ALA A 32 -6.83 9.11 0.80
C ALA A 32 -6.86 10.49 0.13
N GLY A 33 -7.49 11.49 0.74
CA GLY A 33 -7.49 12.87 0.25
C GLY A 33 -6.07 13.42 0.04
N VAL A 34 -5.16 13.16 0.99
CA VAL A 34 -3.75 13.57 0.88
C VAL A 34 -3.05 12.84 -0.28
N LEU A 35 -3.30 11.54 -0.45
CA LEU A 35 -2.78 10.76 -1.58
C LEU A 35 -3.30 11.27 -2.92
N ILE A 36 -4.59 11.61 -3.00
CA ILE A 36 -5.26 12.12 -4.20
C ILE A 36 -4.63 13.43 -4.65
N GLN A 37 -4.46 14.41 -3.75
CA GLN A 37 -3.83 15.68 -4.07
C GLN A 37 -2.44 15.50 -4.69
N ARG A 38 -1.65 14.58 -4.12
CA ARG A 38 -0.30 14.29 -4.59
C ARG A 38 -0.29 13.56 -5.93
N LEU A 39 -1.18 12.58 -6.12
CA LEU A 39 -1.33 11.88 -7.40
C LEU A 39 -1.78 12.81 -8.52
N GLN A 40 -2.66 13.77 -8.25
CA GLN A 40 -3.11 14.75 -9.25
C GLN A 40 -2.00 15.73 -9.65
N ALA A 41 -1.12 16.10 -8.71
CA ALA A 41 0.07 16.89 -9.03
C ALA A 41 1.10 16.11 -9.88
N GLY A 42 1.06 14.78 -9.82
CA GLY A 42 1.91 13.90 -10.60
C GLY A 42 1.39 13.65 -12.02
N LYS A 43 2.28 13.71 -13.02
CA LYS A 43 1.96 13.29 -14.39
C LYS A 43 2.31 11.82 -14.60
N ILE A 44 1.34 10.93 -14.37
CA ILE A 44 1.44 9.50 -14.72
C ILE A 44 0.76 9.29 -16.08
N ARG A 45 1.48 8.72 -17.06
CA ARG A 45 0.97 8.45 -18.42
C ARG A 45 0.48 7.00 -18.55
N GLY A 46 -0.22 6.70 -19.65
CA GLY A 46 -0.72 5.36 -19.98
C GLY A 46 -1.99 4.96 -19.24
N GLU A 47 -2.50 3.76 -19.56
CA GLU A 47 -3.61 3.14 -18.84
C GLU A 47 -3.14 2.77 -17.42
N LYS A 48 -3.92 3.13 -16.39
CA LYS A 48 -3.51 3.00 -14.98
C LYS A 48 -4.35 1.96 -14.27
N VAL A 49 -3.74 1.30 -13.29
CA VAL A 49 -4.45 0.46 -12.33
C VAL A 49 -3.90 0.66 -10.92
N LEU A 50 -4.78 0.81 -9.94
CA LEU A 50 -4.43 0.89 -8.52
C LEU A 50 -4.40 -0.50 -7.91
N VAL A 51 -3.26 -0.85 -7.30
CA VAL A 51 -3.07 -2.14 -6.64
C VAL A 51 -2.65 -1.90 -5.19
N PRO A 52 -3.47 -2.26 -4.19
CA PRO A 52 -3.07 -2.14 -2.80
C PRO A 52 -2.01 -3.20 -2.44
N VAL A 53 -1.06 -2.82 -1.58
CA VAL A 53 -0.12 -3.77 -1.00
C VAL A 53 -0.87 -4.72 -0.06
N PRO A 54 -0.72 -6.05 -0.22
CA PRO A 54 -1.46 -7.01 0.59
C PRO A 54 -0.84 -7.19 1.97
N LEU A 55 -1.70 -7.37 2.97
CA LEU A 55 -1.31 -7.91 4.26
C LEU A 55 -1.23 -9.45 4.21
N HIS A 56 -0.42 -10.02 5.09
CA HIS A 56 -0.47 -11.46 5.32
C HIS A 56 -1.78 -11.79 6.06
N SER A 57 -2.40 -12.94 5.77
CA SER A 57 -3.72 -13.33 6.32
C SER A 57 -3.82 -13.22 7.84
N ARG A 58 -2.75 -13.60 8.57
CA ARG A 58 -2.66 -13.43 10.03
C ARG A 58 -2.76 -11.96 10.47
N ARG A 59 -2.09 -11.04 9.79
CA ARG A 59 -2.15 -9.61 10.09
C ARG A 59 -3.49 -9.00 9.69
N GLN A 60 -4.05 -9.45 8.57
CA GLN A 60 -5.38 -9.01 8.14
C GLN A 60 -6.45 -9.40 9.17
N ARG A 61 -6.39 -10.62 9.72
CA ARG A 61 -7.26 -11.04 10.83
C ARG A 61 -7.06 -10.19 12.09
N GLN A 62 -5.81 -9.94 12.48
CA GLN A 62 -5.49 -9.12 13.65
C GLN A 62 -5.99 -7.67 13.52
N ARG A 63 -5.86 -7.07 12.33
CA ARG A 63 -6.28 -5.67 12.08
C ARG A 63 -7.74 -5.54 11.66
N GLY A 64 -8.41 -6.64 11.34
CA GLY A 64 -9.78 -6.68 10.80
C GLY A 64 -9.93 -6.19 9.34
N PHE A 65 -8.95 -5.47 8.79
CA PHE A 65 -8.95 -4.99 7.41
C PHE A 65 -7.54 -4.62 6.92
N ASN A 66 -7.40 -4.42 5.60
CA ASN A 66 -6.19 -3.89 4.98
C ASN A 66 -6.33 -2.39 4.71
N GLN A 67 -5.49 -1.60 5.36
CA GLN A 67 -5.45 -0.14 5.23
C GLN A 67 -5.21 0.30 3.78
N ALA A 68 -4.25 -0.35 3.09
CA ALA A 68 -3.90 -0.05 1.71
C ALA A 68 -5.09 -0.28 0.76
N GLU A 69 -5.90 -1.32 0.99
CA GLU A 69 -7.10 -1.58 0.20
C GLU A 69 -8.17 -0.49 0.37
N ILE A 70 -8.36 0.01 1.59
CA ILE A 70 -9.29 1.11 1.86
C ILE A 70 -8.81 2.38 1.13
N LEU A 71 -7.53 2.73 1.26
CA LEU A 71 -6.95 3.89 0.59
C LEU A 71 -7.08 3.76 -0.94
N ALA A 72 -6.67 2.63 -1.52
CA ALA A 72 -6.74 2.40 -2.96
C ALA A 72 -8.17 2.52 -3.50
N ARG A 73 -9.18 2.05 -2.74
CA ARG A 73 -10.60 2.16 -3.12
C ARG A 73 -11.08 3.61 -3.18
N TYR A 74 -10.71 4.43 -2.19
CA TYR A 74 -11.08 5.85 -2.19
C TYR A 74 -10.38 6.61 -3.33
N VAL A 75 -9.09 6.35 -3.55
CA VAL A 75 -8.33 6.95 -4.66
C VAL A 75 -8.93 6.53 -6.00
N SER A 76 -9.25 5.25 -6.18
CA SER A 76 -9.85 4.69 -7.39
C SER A 76 -11.15 5.39 -7.74
N ARG A 77 -12.07 5.48 -6.78
CA ARG A 77 -13.38 6.16 -6.96
C ARG A 77 -13.22 7.65 -7.27
N ARG A 78 -12.31 8.34 -6.58
CA ARG A 78 -12.19 9.80 -6.72
C ARG A 78 -11.50 10.24 -8.01
N LEU A 79 -10.55 9.43 -8.50
CA LEU A 79 -9.76 9.72 -9.70
C LEU A 79 -10.22 8.95 -10.94
N ASN A 80 -11.27 8.12 -10.82
CA ASN A 80 -11.75 7.23 -11.87
C ASN A 80 -10.63 6.35 -12.47
N ILE A 81 -9.77 5.82 -11.61
CA ILE A 81 -8.71 4.88 -11.98
C ILE A 81 -9.16 3.48 -11.56
N PRO A 82 -9.19 2.47 -12.46
CA PRO A 82 -9.49 1.10 -12.10
C PRO A 82 -8.61 0.62 -10.94
N GLY A 83 -9.21 -0.06 -9.97
CA GLY A 83 -8.49 -0.60 -8.82
C GLY A 83 -8.84 -2.06 -8.57
N GLY A 84 -7.88 -2.84 -8.13
CA GLY A 84 -8.09 -4.26 -7.85
C GLY A 84 -6.95 -4.93 -7.10
N ILE A 85 -7.22 -6.12 -6.55
CA ILE A 85 -6.25 -6.89 -5.79
C ILE A 85 -5.48 -7.80 -6.75
N ALA A 86 -4.32 -7.33 -7.22
CA ALA A 86 -3.42 -8.14 -8.06
C ALA A 86 -2.37 -8.93 -7.26
N LEU A 87 -2.14 -8.57 -6.00
CA LEU A 87 -1.04 -9.10 -5.20
C LEU A 87 -1.53 -9.97 -4.04
N LYS A 88 -0.77 -11.02 -3.73
CA LYS A 88 -0.96 -11.84 -2.52
C LYS A 88 0.35 -11.92 -1.73
N ARG A 89 0.28 -11.81 -0.41
CA ARG A 89 1.43 -12.02 0.48
C ARG A 89 1.43 -13.44 1.03
N LYS A 90 2.36 -14.27 0.56
CA LYS A 90 2.46 -15.70 0.92
C LYS A 90 3.20 -15.95 2.23
N LEU A 91 4.19 -15.13 2.55
CA LEU A 91 5.03 -15.35 3.73
C LEU A 91 4.55 -14.53 4.94
N ASN A 92 4.40 -15.20 6.08
CA ASN A 92 4.20 -14.55 7.37
C ASN A 92 5.54 -14.07 7.92
N THR A 93 5.92 -12.85 7.58
CA THR A 93 7.25 -12.32 7.92
C THR A 93 7.20 -11.50 9.21
N LYS A 94 8.34 -11.41 9.92
CA LYS A 94 8.44 -10.72 11.22
C LYS A 94 7.95 -9.26 11.11
N SER A 95 7.51 -8.69 12.23
CA SER A 95 7.16 -7.26 12.27
C SER A 95 8.34 -6.44 11.74
N GLN A 96 8.06 -5.51 10.83
CA GLN A 96 9.12 -4.70 10.21
C GLN A 96 9.55 -3.52 11.11
N VAL A 97 8.76 -3.21 12.15
CA VAL A 97 8.98 -2.04 13.02
C VAL A 97 10.37 -2.08 13.66
N GLU A 98 10.80 -3.26 14.11
CA GLU A 98 12.08 -3.48 14.82
C GLU A 98 13.26 -3.83 13.90
N LEU A 99 13.01 -4.07 12.60
CA LEU A 99 14.05 -4.48 11.66
C LEU A 99 14.77 -3.28 11.05
N SER A 100 16.09 -3.39 10.88
CA SER A 100 16.87 -2.46 10.06
C SER A 100 16.49 -2.54 8.57
N GLY A 101 16.89 -1.56 7.76
CA GLY A 101 16.58 -1.56 6.33
C GLY A 101 17.09 -2.81 5.58
N ARG A 102 18.27 -3.32 5.92
CA ARG A 102 18.84 -4.54 5.32
C ARG A 102 18.05 -5.78 5.73
N GLU A 103 17.64 -5.86 7.00
CA GLU A 103 16.83 -6.96 7.51
C GLU A 103 15.43 -6.94 6.94
N ARG A 104 14.82 -5.76 6.78
CA ARG A 104 13.51 -5.60 6.12
C ARG A 104 13.54 -6.16 4.70
N ARG A 105 14.57 -5.84 3.92
CA ARG A 105 14.74 -6.39 2.55
C ARG A 105 14.83 -7.92 2.55
N LYS A 106 15.71 -8.50 3.39
CA LYS A 106 15.83 -9.96 3.51
C LYS A 106 14.52 -10.62 3.97
N ASN A 107 13.85 -10.02 4.94
CA ASN A 107 12.59 -10.51 5.50
C ASN A 107 11.43 -10.45 4.50
N LEU A 108 11.50 -9.61 3.46
CA LEU A 108 10.44 -9.47 2.45
C LEU A 108 10.73 -10.19 1.13
N ALA A 109 11.96 -10.65 0.91
CA ALA A 109 12.36 -11.34 -0.31
C ALA A 109 11.42 -12.52 -0.60
N GLY A 110 10.79 -12.53 -1.77
CA GLY A 110 9.86 -13.58 -2.18
C GLY A 110 8.56 -13.66 -1.37
N ALA A 111 8.24 -12.64 -0.56
CA ALA A 111 7.04 -12.65 0.28
C ALA A 111 5.74 -12.41 -0.51
N PHE A 112 5.83 -11.87 -1.72
CA PHE A 112 4.70 -11.46 -2.56
C PHE A 112 4.65 -12.25 -3.85
N VAL A 113 3.45 -12.38 -4.42
CA VAL A 113 3.23 -12.88 -5.78
C VAL A 113 2.11 -12.09 -6.47
N CYS A 114 2.14 -12.05 -7.80
CA CYS A 114 0.99 -11.62 -8.59
C CYS A 114 -0.03 -12.77 -8.67
N GLY A 115 -1.24 -12.53 -8.18
CA GLY A 115 -2.36 -13.45 -8.21
C GLY A 115 -3.37 -13.17 -9.33
N ASP A 116 -3.26 -12.03 -10.02
CA ASP A 116 -4.10 -11.64 -11.15
C ASP A 116 -3.27 -10.83 -12.15
N GLN A 117 -2.73 -11.53 -13.16
CA GLN A 117 -1.88 -10.93 -14.17
C GLN A 117 -2.68 -10.08 -15.18
N GLU A 118 -3.90 -10.50 -15.50
CA GLU A 118 -4.73 -9.81 -16.50
C GLU A 118 -5.17 -8.41 -16.00
N LEU A 119 -5.34 -8.25 -14.68
CA LEU A 119 -5.62 -6.95 -14.10
C LEU A 119 -4.50 -5.92 -14.38
N VAL A 120 -3.24 -6.35 -14.42
CA VAL A 120 -2.05 -5.48 -14.47
C VAL A 120 -1.34 -5.45 -15.82
N LYS A 121 -1.58 -6.43 -16.68
CA LYS A 121 -0.94 -6.59 -17.99
C LYS A 121 -1.13 -5.35 -18.87
N GLY A 122 -0.01 -4.82 -19.38
CA GLY A 122 -0.01 -3.64 -20.26
C GLY A 122 -0.35 -2.30 -19.58
N LYS A 123 -0.55 -2.29 -18.25
CA LYS A 123 -0.97 -1.10 -17.52
C LYS A 123 0.15 -0.55 -16.65
N THR A 124 0.09 0.75 -16.39
CA THR A 124 0.91 1.41 -15.37
C THR A 124 0.32 1.12 -13.99
N VAL A 125 0.97 0.23 -13.25
CA VAL A 125 0.53 -0.15 -11.91
C VAL A 125 0.93 0.90 -10.87
N ILE A 126 -0.05 1.43 -10.14
CA ILE A 126 0.13 2.32 -9.01
C ILE A 126 -0.05 1.51 -7.73
N LEU A 127 1.06 1.17 -7.08
CA LEU A 127 1.05 0.52 -5.77
C LEU A 127 0.64 1.50 -4.67
N VAL A 128 -0.29 1.09 -3.82
CA VAL A 128 -0.77 1.89 -2.68
C VAL A 128 -0.42 1.18 -1.37
N ASP A 129 0.20 1.91 -0.45
CA ASP A 129 0.53 1.44 0.90
C ASP A 129 0.22 2.55 1.93
N ASP A 130 0.06 2.19 3.19
CA ASP A 130 -0.27 3.14 4.26
C ASP A 130 0.96 3.85 4.84
N VAL A 131 2.10 3.18 4.93
CA VAL A 131 3.39 3.71 5.40
C VAL A 131 4.52 3.03 4.65
N SER A 132 5.42 3.84 4.08
CA SER A 132 6.69 3.38 3.56
C SER A 132 7.82 3.97 4.40
N THR A 133 8.78 3.12 4.78
CA THR A 133 10.03 3.57 5.44
C THR A 133 11.19 3.52 4.46
N THR A 134 11.62 2.31 4.06
CA THR A 134 12.72 2.11 3.12
C THR A 134 12.28 1.83 1.69
N GLY A 135 10.97 1.79 1.42
CA GLY A 135 10.44 1.35 0.12
C GLY A 135 10.52 -0.16 -0.14
N ALA A 136 11.18 -0.95 0.72
CA ALA A 136 11.43 -2.38 0.48
C ALA A 136 10.16 -3.20 0.18
N THR A 137 9.05 -2.91 0.86
CA THR A 137 7.76 -3.56 0.58
C THR A 137 7.26 -3.27 -0.84
N LEU A 138 7.32 -2.00 -1.26
CA LEU A 138 6.90 -1.58 -2.59
C LEU A 138 7.81 -2.16 -3.67
N GLU A 139 9.11 -2.20 -3.43
CA GLU A 139 10.10 -2.80 -4.35
C GLU A 139 9.84 -4.29 -4.56
N GLU A 140 9.63 -5.06 -3.49
CA GLU A 140 9.33 -6.50 -3.61
C GLU A 140 7.98 -6.75 -4.29
N CYS A 141 6.97 -5.91 -4.04
CA CYS A 141 5.70 -5.97 -4.76
C CYS A 141 5.89 -5.66 -6.26
N ALA A 142 6.69 -4.64 -6.59
CA ALA A 142 6.93 -4.26 -7.97
C ALA A 142 7.67 -5.36 -8.77
N LYS A 143 8.57 -6.13 -8.13
CA LYS A 143 9.29 -7.23 -8.79
C LYS A 143 8.38 -8.30 -9.38
N VAL A 144 7.26 -8.59 -8.73
CA VAL A 144 6.33 -9.65 -9.16
C VAL A 144 5.22 -9.14 -10.09
N LEU A 145 5.20 -7.84 -10.37
CA LEU A 145 4.23 -7.17 -11.25
C LEU A 145 4.83 -6.74 -12.59
N ARG A 146 6.12 -7.02 -12.80
CA ARG A 146 6.81 -6.79 -14.08
C ARG A 146 6.45 -7.86 -15.09
#